data_AF-A0A2P1PTQ3-F1
#
_entry.id   AF-A0A2P1PTQ3-F1
#
_cell.length_a   1.000
_cell.length_b   1.000
_cell.length_c   1.000
_cell.angle_alpha   90.00
_cell.angle_beta   90.00
_cell.angle_gamma   90.00
#
_symmetry.space_group_name_H-M   'P 1'
#
loop_
_entity.id
_entity.type
_entity.pdbx_description
1 polymer ?
#
loop_
_entity_poly.entity_id
_entity_poly.type
_entity_poly.pdbx_seq_one_letter_code
_entity_poly.pdbx_strand_id
1 'polypeptide(L)'
;MFAAVLAVFAFVQTGSSPHLAQLSKTWNDAWSPVIGVATLIVAIFVWISELKEDWRESLPWKLSVRFVHAFPLPIELDPEQKEKPEKRDILVCRYASLSSLEDARNLAQQIGQQMGGMKHLSFNAAAIISDIKEIEQDANGAYFRHVCLEFTLHKIPDICIYSEQIESMIHADNSSEVQLAPTQPAEATAPAVAKKQKPVKPEFLPMPNDVKDGQAYLIWEPRLERIEMKFHQKPEARP
;
A
#
# COMPACT_ATOMS: atom_id res chain seq x y z
N MET A 1 -38.20 17.40 -8.88
CA MET A 1 -38.54 16.47 -9.98
C MET A 1 -39.64 15.47 -9.62
N PHE A 2 -39.61 14.80 -8.46
CA PHE A 2 -40.63 13.81 -8.06
C PHE A 2 -42.08 14.33 -8.02
N ALA A 3 -42.31 15.57 -7.58
CA ALA A 3 -43.67 16.15 -7.50
C ALA A 3 -44.34 16.35 -8.88
N ALA A 4 -43.56 16.67 -9.92
CA ALA A 4 -44.10 16.85 -11.27
C ALA A 4 -44.48 15.50 -11.91
N VAL A 5 -43.72 14.44 -11.62
CA VAL A 5 -44.02 13.08 -12.09
C VAL A 5 -45.31 12.56 -11.44
N LEU A 6 -45.51 12.80 -10.15
CA LEU A 6 -46.73 12.40 -9.43
C LEU A 6 -47.98 13.18 -9.89
N ALA A 7 -47.85 14.47 -10.21
CA ALA A 7 -48.97 15.28 -10.70
C ALA A 7 -49.47 14.83 -12.08
N VAL A 8 -48.56 14.44 -12.98
CA VAL A 8 -48.92 13.88 -14.30
C VAL A 8 -49.57 12.50 -14.15
N PHE A 9 -49.05 11.66 -13.23
CA PHE A 9 -49.62 10.35 -12.96
C PHE A 9 -51.04 10.44 -12.38
N ALA A 10 -51.29 11.41 -11.49
CA ALA A 10 -52.61 11.66 -10.92
C ALA A 10 -53.63 12.19 -11.96
N PHE A 11 -53.20 13.09 -12.85
CA PHE A 11 -54.07 13.65 -13.90
C PHE A 11 -54.52 12.59 -14.92
N VAL A 12 -53.66 11.62 -15.22
CA VAL A 12 -53.97 10.51 -16.13
C VAL A 12 -55.02 9.55 -15.55
N GLN A 13 -55.17 9.45 -14.23
CA GLN A 13 -56.16 8.56 -13.61
C GLN A 13 -57.61 9.08 -13.64
N THR A 14 -57.83 10.40 -13.78
CA THR A 14 -59.18 10.99 -13.65
C THR A 14 -59.98 11.10 -14.95
N GLY A 15 -59.39 10.80 -16.12
CA GLY A 15 -60.03 10.97 -17.44
C GLY A 15 -60.55 9.67 -18.06
N SER A 16 -61.64 9.09 -17.55
CA SER A 16 -62.25 7.87 -18.12
C SER A 16 -63.20 8.19 -19.27
N SER A 17 -62.68 8.22 -20.51
CA SER A 17 -63.52 8.13 -21.70
C SER A 17 -63.54 6.67 -22.20
N PRO A 18 -64.70 6.12 -22.63
CA PRO A 18 -64.81 4.73 -23.06
C PRO A 18 -63.95 4.41 -24.30
N HIS A 19 -63.61 5.42 -25.11
CA HIS A 19 -62.71 5.27 -26.25
C HIS A 19 -61.23 5.27 -25.82
N LEU A 20 -60.89 6.00 -24.74
CA LEU A 20 -59.60 5.90 -24.09
C LEU A 20 -59.44 4.54 -23.39
N ALA A 21 -60.52 3.92 -22.93
CA ALA A 21 -60.46 2.60 -22.30
C ALA A 21 -59.97 1.49 -23.25
N GLN A 22 -60.42 1.46 -24.51
CA GLN A 22 -59.92 0.48 -25.50
C GLN A 22 -58.47 0.74 -25.91
N LEU A 23 -58.10 2.00 -26.15
CA LEU A 23 -56.71 2.37 -26.43
C LEU A 23 -55.79 2.06 -25.25
N SER A 24 -56.25 2.31 -24.02
CA SER A 24 -55.51 1.99 -22.80
C SER A 24 -55.30 0.49 -22.64
N LYS A 25 -56.25 -0.35 -23.03
CA LYS A 25 -56.12 -1.81 -22.93
C LYS A 25 -55.03 -2.34 -23.87
N THR A 26 -55.08 -1.95 -25.15
CA THR A 26 -54.07 -2.36 -26.14
C THR A 26 -52.70 -1.78 -25.82
N TRP A 27 -52.65 -0.54 -25.34
CA TRP A 27 -51.41 0.10 -24.89
C TRP A 27 -50.83 -0.61 -23.66
N ASN A 28 -51.65 -0.91 -22.66
CA ASN A 28 -51.21 -1.55 -21.43
C ASN A 28 -50.71 -2.99 -21.67
N ASP A 29 -51.41 -3.78 -22.51
CA ASP A 29 -50.99 -5.14 -22.84
C ASP A 29 -49.65 -5.16 -23.60
N ALA A 30 -49.38 -4.17 -24.45
CA ALA A 30 -48.12 -4.04 -25.18
C ALA A 30 -46.96 -3.54 -24.30
N TRP A 31 -47.21 -2.58 -23.39
CA TRP A 31 -46.17 -1.97 -22.56
C TRP A 31 -45.88 -2.70 -21.25
N SER A 32 -46.82 -3.49 -20.73
CA SER A 32 -46.65 -4.28 -19.52
C SER A 32 -45.34 -5.11 -19.49
N PRO A 33 -44.99 -5.89 -20.54
CA PRO A 33 -43.73 -6.64 -20.53
C PRO A 33 -42.51 -5.72 -20.60
N VAL A 34 -42.59 -4.61 -21.34
CA VAL A 34 -41.48 -3.65 -21.48
C VAL A 34 -41.16 -2.98 -20.14
N ILE A 35 -42.19 -2.56 -19.40
CA ILE A 35 -42.04 -1.96 -18.07
C ILE A 35 -41.45 -2.98 -17.10
N GLY A 36 -41.90 -4.24 -17.16
CA GLY A 36 -41.33 -5.33 -16.36
C GLY A 36 -39.83 -5.54 -16.62
N VAL A 37 -39.43 -5.60 -17.90
CA VAL A 37 -38.01 -5.73 -18.29
C VAL A 37 -37.19 -4.50 -17.89
N ALA A 38 -37.72 -3.30 -18.10
CA ALA A 38 -37.03 -2.06 -17.69
C ALA A 38 -36.79 -2.02 -16.18
N THR A 39 -37.79 -2.43 -15.39
CA THR A 39 -37.67 -2.51 -13.92
C THR A 39 -36.64 -3.55 -13.51
N LEU A 40 -36.62 -4.72 -14.17
CA LEU A 40 -35.62 -5.76 -13.92
C LEU A 40 -34.19 -5.26 -14.22
N ILE A 41 -34.00 -4.54 -15.31
CA ILE A 41 -32.70 -3.94 -15.65
C ILE A 41 -32.24 -2.99 -14.55
N VAL A 42 -33.11 -2.08 -14.10
CA VAL A 42 -32.80 -1.15 -13.01
C VAL A 42 -32.43 -1.90 -11.73
N ALA A 43 -33.18 -2.96 -11.38
CA ALA A 43 -32.87 -3.78 -10.21
C ALA A 43 -31.48 -4.45 -10.31
N ILE A 44 -31.13 -4.99 -11.48
CA ILE A 44 -29.79 -5.57 -11.73
C ILE A 44 -28.69 -4.51 -11.58
N PHE A 45 -28.91 -3.28 -12.08
CA PHE A 45 -27.94 -2.19 -11.95
C PHE A 45 -27.68 -1.81 -10.48
N VAL A 46 -28.74 -1.70 -9.68
CA VAL A 46 -28.62 -1.42 -8.24
C VAL A 46 -27.84 -2.55 -7.55
N TRP A 47 -28.19 -3.79 -7.83
CA TRP A 47 -27.52 -4.96 -7.27
C TRP A 47 -26.02 -5.02 -7.62
N ILE A 48 -25.65 -4.74 -8.86
CA ILE A 48 -24.24 -4.68 -9.29
C ILE A 48 -23.48 -3.56 -8.56
N SER A 49 -24.14 -2.43 -8.31
CA SER A 49 -23.53 -1.32 -7.57
C SER A 49 -23.22 -1.69 -6.13
N GLU A 50 -24.14 -2.37 -5.45
CA GLU A 50 -23.94 -2.87 -4.08
C GLU A 50 -22.84 -3.94 -4.05
N LEU A 51 -22.88 -4.91 -4.97
CA LEU A 51 -21.87 -5.97 -5.06
C LEU A 51 -20.44 -5.41 -5.27
N LYS A 52 -20.32 -4.32 -6.02
CA LYS A 52 -19.03 -3.66 -6.23
C LYS A 52 -18.49 -3.01 -4.96
N GLU A 53 -19.36 -2.38 -4.16
CA GLU A 53 -18.93 -1.77 -2.90
C GLU A 53 -18.60 -2.84 -1.86
N ASP A 54 -19.42 -3.88 -1.73
CA ASP A 54 -19.15 -5.04 -0.86
C ASP A 54 -17.82 -5.71 -1.21
N TRP A 55 -17.56 -5.93 -2.50
CA TRP A 55 -16.28 -6.47 -2.96
C TRP A 55 -15.12 -5.57 -2.54
N ARG A 56 -15.25 -4.25 -2.73
CA ARG A 56 -14.22 -3.28 -2.34
C ARG A 56 -14.01 -3.24 -0.83
N GLU A 57 -15.07 -3.38 -0.05
CA GLU A 57 -15.02 -3.44 1.41
C GLU A 57 -14.43 -4.74 1.95
N SER A 58 -14.52 -5.83 1.19
CA SER A 58 -13.91 -7.12 1.53
C SER A 58 -12.39 -7.15 1.32
N LEU A 59 -11.83 -6.21 0.56
CA LEU A 59 -10.39 -6.22 0.25
C LEU A 59 -9.53 -5.92 1.48
N PRO A 60 -8.41 -6.64 1.65
CA PRO A 60 -7.50 -6.40 2.76
C PRO A 60 -6.88 -5.01 2.66
N TRP A 61 -6.61 -4.40 3.81
CA TRP A 61 -5.92 -3.12 3.88
C TRP A 61 -4.41 -3.33 3.97
N LYS A 62 -3.67 -2.50 3.23
CA LYS A 62 -2.22 -2.41 3.29
C LYS A 62 -1.79 -0.97 3.56
N LEU A 63 -0.82 -0.82 4.44
CA LEU A 63 -0.28 0.45 4.89
C LEU A 63 1.15 0.61 4.36
N SER A 64 1.43 1.73 3.70
CA SER A 64 2.78 2.20 3.46
C SER A 64 3.04 3.46 4.28
N VAL A 65 4.19 3.50 4.93
CA VAL A 65 4.59 4.60 5.80
C VAL A 65 5.89 5.18 5.28
N ARG A 66 5.89 6.49 5.07
CA ARG A 66 7.06 7.27 4.66
C ARG A 66 7.42 8.26 5.75
N PHE A 67 8.65 8.21 6.21
CA PHE A 67 9.22 9.22 7.10
C PHE A 67 10.12 10.11 6.25
N VAL A 68 9.65 11.34 6.01
CA VAL A 68 10.38 12.35 5.23
C VAL A 68 11.06 13.33 6.15
N HIS A 69 12.23 13.82 5.76
CA HIS A 69 12.84 14.98 6.41
C HIS A 69 12.87 16.13 5.42
N ALA A 70 12.29 17.27 5.82
CA ALA A 70 12.45 18.51 5.08
C ALA A 70 13.84 19.04 5.42
N PHE A 71 14.79 18.85 4.53
CA PHE A 71 16.09 19.50 4.66
C PHE A 71 15.91 21.00 4.37
N PRO A 72 16.20 21.91 5.31
CA PRO A 72 16.70 23.20 4.90
C PRO A 72 18.14 22.96 4.49
N LEU A 73 18.39 22.76 3.20
CA LEU A 73 19.71 23.11 2.70
C LEU A 73 19.70 24.65 2.60
N PRO A 74 20.49 25.38 3.40
CA PRO A 74 20.71 26.80 3.19
C PRO A 74 21.63 26.91 1.97
N ILE A 75 21.13 26.50 0.81
CA ILE A 75 21.69 26.97 -0.43
C ILE A 75 21.03 28.33 -0.59
N GLU A 76 21.84 29.39 -0.68
CA GLU A 76 21.40 30.72 -1.07
C GLU A 76 20.76 30.61 -2.47
N LEU A 77 19.51 30.16 -2.51
CA LEU A 77 18.71 30.09 -3.72
C LEU A 77 18.10 31.46 -3.96
N ASP A 78 18.18 31.91 -5.20
CA ASP A 78 17.61 33.18 -5.64
C ASP A 78 16.18 33.37 -5.12
N PRO A 79 15.84 34.54 -4.56
CA PRO A 79 14.54 34.80 -3.94
C PRO A 79 13.34 34.73 -4.90
N GLU A 80 13.58 34.62 -6.22
CA GLU A 80 12.53 34.46 -7.23
C GLU A 80 12.06 33.01 -7.43
N GLN A 81 12.82 32.00 -7.01
CA GLN A 81 12.37 30.60 -7.06
C GLN A 81 11.90 30.13 -5.69
N LYS A 82 10.63 30.40 -5.37
CA LYS A 82 9.90 29.69 -4.31
C LYS A 82 9.64 28.24 -4.72
N GLU A 83 10.68 27.44 -4.87
CA GLU A 83 10.52 26.01 -5.03
C GLU A 83 10.10 25.37 -3.71
N LYS A 84 9.15 24.45 -3.80
CA LYS A 84 8.65 23.66 -2.68
C LYS A 84 9.84 22.90 -2.08
N PRO A 85 10.07 22.95 -0.75
CA PRO A 85 11.22 22.30 -0.14
C PRO A 85 11.24 20.82 -0.53
N GLU A 86 12.38 20.37 -1.09
CA GLU A 86 12.56 18.98 -1.48
C GLU A 86 12.49 18.10 -0.22
N LYS A 87 11.55 17.16 -0.23
CA LYS A 87 11.38 16.19 0.85
C LYS A 87 12.17 14.95 0.50
N ARG A 88 13.08 14.55 1.38
CA ARG A 88 13.84 13.29 1.23
C ARG A 88 13.21 12.21 2.09
N ASP A 89 12.93 11.05 1.49
CA ASP A 89 12.51 9.85 2.22
C ASP A 89 13.71 9.32 3.03
N ILE A 90 13.54 9.19 4.34
CA ILE A 90 14.59 8.70 5.26
C ILE A 90 14.31 7.24 5.65
N LEU A 91 13.05 6.94 6.00
CA LEU A 91 12.60 5.59 6.30
C LEU A 91 11.32 5.30 5.52
N VAL A 92 11.26 4.14 4.87
CA VAL A 92 10.10 3.71 4.11
C VAL A 92 9.75 2.28 4.49
N CYS A 93 8.51 2.06 4.90
CA CYS A 93 7.92 0.74 5.06
C CYS A 93 6.77 0.63 4.05
N ARG A 94 6.75 -0.45 3.25
CA ARG A 94 5.73 -0.66 2.22
C ARG A 94 4.88 -1.88 2.55
N TYR A 95 3.59 -1.76 2.25
CA TYR A 95 2.62 -2.86 2.29
C TYR A 95 2.51 -3.63 3.63
N ALA A 96 2.66 -2.93 4.76
CA ALA A 96 2.38 -3.50 6.07
C ALA A 96 0.90 -3.90 6.16
N SER A 97 0.61 -5.05 6.76
CA SER A 97 -0.78 -5.52 6.91
C SER A 97 -1.53 -4.62 7.90
N LEU A 98 -2.73 -4.16 7.52
CA LEU A 98 -3.55 -3.29 8.34
C LEU A 98 -4.92 -3.96 8.59
N SER A 99 -5.36 -3.98 9.85
CA SER A 99 -6.67 -4.54 10.21
C SER A 99 -7.80 -3.56 9.95
N SER A 100 -7.61 -2.28 10.31
CA SER A 100 -8.58 -1.21 10.15
C SER A 100 -7.89 0.11 9.82
N LEU A 101 -8.59 1.04 9.16
CA LEU A 101 -8.07 2.37 8.87
C LEU A 101 -7.77 3.18 10.16
N GLU A 102 -8.56 2.96 11.21
CA GLU A 102 -8.42 3.65 12.49
C GLU A 102 -7.09 3.34 13.17
N ASP A 103 -6.58 2.12 12.99
CA ASP A 103 -5.30 1.67 13.55
C ASP A 103 -4.09 2.13 12.74
N ALA A 104 -4.28 2.66 11.52
CA ALA A 104 -3.20 2.98 10.59
C ALA A 104 -2.15 3.89 11.22
N ARG A 105 -2.61 4.92 11.95
CA ARG A 105 -1.73 5.89 12.60
C ARG A 105 -0.93 5.26 13.74
N ASN A 106 -1.56 4.46 14.58
CA ASN A 106 -0.90 3.79 15.71
C ASN A 106 0.14 2.79 15.18
N LEU A 107 -0.26 1.95 14.22
CA LEU A 107 0.63 0.99 13.57
C LEU A 107 1.82 1.70 12.91
N ALA A 108 1.60 2.80 12.20
CA ALA A 108 2.68 3.55 11.58
C ALA A 108 3.69 4.12 12.59
N GLN A 109 3.21 4.62 13.74
CA GLN A 109 4.08 5.08 14.82
C GLN A 109 4.91 3.94 15.42
N GLN A 110 4.31 2.76 15.59
CA GLN A 110 5.02 1.56 16.07
C GLN A 110 6.09 1.10 15.07
N ILE A 111 5.75 1.04 13.78
CA ILE A 111 6.70 0.73 12.70
C ILE A 111 7.85 1.75 12.72
N GLY A 112 7.53 3.04 12.86
CA GLY A 112 8.53 4.10 13.01
C GLY A 112 9.48 3.84 14.18
N GLN A 113 8.95 3.56 15.38
CA GLN A 113 9.77 3.25 16.55
C GLN A 113 10.68 2.03 16.34
N GLN A 114 10.18 0.98 15.69
CA GLN A 114 10.95 -0.21 15.38
C GLN A 114 12.08 0.08 14.38
N MET A 115 11.79 0.80 13.29
CA MET A 115 12.79 1.21 12.30
C MET A 115 13.82 2.19 12.87
N GLY A 116 13.43 3.01 13.84
CA GLY A 116 14.31 3.91 14.59
C GLY A 116 15.20 3.22 15.63
N GLY A 117 15.20 1.88 15.71
CA GLY A 117 15.99 1.13 16.68
C GLY A 117 15.50 1.31 18.12
N MET A 118 14.18 1.34 18.32
CA MET A 118 13.51 1.54 19.62
C MET A 118 13.77 2.89 20.29
N LYS A 119 14.41 3.83 19.58
CA LYS A 119 14.56 5.22 20.04
C LYS A 119 13.30 6.00 19.67
N HIS A 120 12.96 6.99 20.49
CA HIS A 120 11.86 7.90 20.21
C HIS A 120 12.19 8.76 18.98
N LEU A 121 11.40 8.61 17.90
CA LEU A 121 11.47 9.47 16.73
C LEU A 121 10.67 10.75 16.97
N SER A 122 11.28 11.91 16.77
CA SER A 122 10.60 13.19 16.82
C SER A 122 10.04 13.53 15.44
N PHE A 123 8.71 13.48 15.29
CA PHE A 123 7.99 13.79 14.06
C PHE A 123 6.70 14.55 14.30
N ASN A 124 6.27 15.29 13.28
CA ASN A 124 4.94 15.89 13.23
C ASN A 124 3.86 14.83 13.00
N ALA A 125 2.62 15.15 13.39
CA ALA A 125 1.46 14.33 13.06
C ALA A 125 1.44 13.98 11.57
N ALA A 126 1.12 12.72 11.26
CA ALA A 126 1.07 12.25 9.88
C ALA A 126 0.08 13.07 9.05
N ALA A 127 0.52 13.43 7.85
CA ALA A 127 -0.39 13.78 6.77
C ALA A 127 -0.84 12.49 6.08
N ILE A 128 -2.14 12.33 5.90
CA ILE A 128 -2.69 11.28 5.05
C ILE A 128 -2.52 11.76 3.61
N ILE A 129 -1.69 11.08 2.83
CA ILE A 129 -1.33 11.52 1.47
C ILE A 129 -2.16 10.84 0.40
N SER A 130 -2.44 9.54 0.55
CA SER A 130 -3.31 8.86 -0.41
C SER A 130 -4.76 8.96 0.03
N ASP A 131 -5.62 9.44 -0.88
CA ASP A 131 -7.04 9.16 -0.79
C ASP A 131 -7.22 7.65 -0.71
N ILE A 132 -8.14 7.20 0.15
CA ILE A 132 -8.51 5.79 0.45
C ILE A 132 -8.99 5.00 -0.80
N LYS A 133 -8.85 5.58 -2.00
CA LYS A 133 -9.58 5.18 -3.19
C LYS A 133 -8.81 4.27 -4.14
N GLU A 134 -7.49 4.18 -4.06
CA GLU A 134 -6.73 3.36 -5.00
C GLU A 134 -6.67 1.90 -4.55
N ILE A 135 -7.28 1.03 -5.36
CA ILE A 135 -7.12 -0.42 -5.27
C ILE A 135 -5.89 -0.75 -6.10
N GLU A 136 -4.88 -1.33 -5.46
CA GLU A 136 -3.67 -1.78 -6.11
C GLU A 136 -3.68 -3.31 -6.24
N GLN A 137 -2.84 -3.81 -7.15
CA GLN A 137 -2.65 -5.23 -7.36
C GLN A 137 -1.22 -5.61 -6.98
N ASP A 138 -1.08 -6.62 -6.13
CA ASP A 138 0.21 -7.18 -5.72
C ASP A 138 0.85 -7.98 -6.87
N ALA A 139 2.15 -8.28 -6.76
CA ALA A 139 2.88 -9.17 -7.67
C ALA A 139 2.23 -10.56 -7.80
N ASN A 140 1.51 -11.01 -6.76
CA ASN A 140 0.75 -12.26 -6.75
C ASN A 140 -0.61 -12.16 -7.45
N GLY A 141 -0.97 -10.98 -7.97
CA GLY A 141 -2.26 -10.71 -8.60
C GLY A 141 -3.41 -10.43 -7.62
N ALA A 142 -3.15 -10.44 -6.32
CA ALA A 142 -4.15 -10.13 -5.29
C ALA A 142 -4.42 -8.62 -5.22
N TYR A 143 -5.69 -8.24 -5.11
CA TYR A 143 -6.10 -6.84 -4.96
C TYR A 143 -6.12 -6.44 -3.48
N PHE A 144 -5.74 -5.20 -3.19
CA PHE A 144 -5.78 -4.65 -1.84
C PHE A 144 -6.06 -3.15 -1.85
N ARG A 145 -6.52 -2.63 -0.71
CA ARG A 145 -6.69 -1.18 -0.49
C ARG A 145 -5.42 -0.60 0.10
N HIS A 146 -4.84 0.40 -0.57
CA HIS A 146 -3.57 0.99 -0.16
C HIS A 146 -3.77 2.31 0.57
N VAL A 147 -3.19 2.41 1.77
CA VAL A 147 -3.15 3.64 2.57
C VAL A 147 -1.71 4.09 2.70
N CYS A 148 -1.41 5.33 2.33
CA CYS A 148 -0.09 5.92 2.45
C CYS A 148 -0.07 7.05 3.50
N LEU A 149 0.73 6.87 4.54
CA LEU A 149 0.96 7.87 5.59
C LEU A 149 2.35 8.47 5.46
N GLU A 150 2.43 9.80 5.50
CA GLU A 150 3.69 10.53 5.52
C GLU A 150 3.89 11.26 6.84
N PHE A 151 5.03 11.02 7.48
CA PHE A 151 5.46 11.69 8.69
C PHE A 151 6.66 12.57 8.38
N THR A 152 6.59 13.85 8.77
CA THR A 152 7.75 14.74 8.68
C THR A 152 8.58 14.65 9.95
N LEU A 153 9.81 14.17 9.83
CA LEU A 153 10.78 14.09 10.92
C LEU A 153 11.35 15.48 11.23
N HIS A 154 11.50 15.80 12.52
CA HIS A 154 12.23 16.99 12.97
C HIS A 154 13.74 16.76 13.01
N LYS A 155 14.15 15.52 13.31
CA LYS A 155 15.54 15.12 13.41
C LYS A 155 15.73 13.79 12.69
N ILE A 156 16.80 13.69 11.91
CA ILE A 156 17.22 12.44 11.28
C ILE A 156 17.71 11.48 12.38
N PRO A 157 17.22 10.24 12.45
CA PRO A 157 17.70 9.28 13.43
C PRO A 157 19.15 8.88 13.14
N ASP A 158 19.94 8.67 14.20
CA ASP A 158 21.38 8.35 14.09
C ASP A 158 21.64 7.11 13.21
N ILE A 159 20.69 6.18 13.13
CA ILE A 159 20.80 4.94 12.37
C ILE A 159 20.96 5.17 10.86
N CYS A 160 20.39 6.26 10.34
CA CYS A 160 20.45 6.61 8.91
C CYS A 160 21.76 7.31 8.52
N ILE A 161 22.51 7.83 9.50
CA ILE A 161 23.78 8.53 9.23
C ILE A 161 24.86 7.52 8.83
N TYR A 162 24.85 6.33 9.44
CA TYR A 162 25.84 5.29 9.17
C TYR A 162 25.70 4.68 7.78
N SER A 163 24.47 4.64 7.24
CA SER A 163 24.22 3.98 5.98
C SER A 163 24.76 4.76 4.78
N GLU A 164 24.65 6.10 4.78
CA GLU A 164 25.27 6.94 3.74
C GLU A 164 26.81 6.90 3.82
N GLN A 165 27.37 6.78 5.02
CA GLN A 165 28.82 6.61 5.18
C GLN A 165 29.30 5.27 4.63
N ILE A 166 28.54 4.19 4.84
CA ILE A 166 28.89 2.87 4.30
C ILE A 166 28.83 2.87 2.77
N GLU A 167 27.82 3.50 2.15
CA GLU A 167 27.75 3.58 0.68
C GLU A 167 28.89 4.41 0.09
N SER A 168 29.24 5.53 0.71
CA SER A 168 30.38 6.32 0.24
C SER A 168 31.71 5.59 0.43
N MET A 169 31.86 4.76 1.47
CA MET A 169 33.04 3.90 1.65
C MET A 169 33.10 2.74 0.64
N ILE A 170 31.97 2.08 0.34
CA ILE A 170 31.92 1.00 -0.66
C ILE A 170 32.24 1.53 -2.07
N HIS A 171 31.75 2.73 -2.42
CA HIS A 171 32.08 3.35 -3.70
C HIS A 171 33.55 3.82 -3.80
N ALA A 172 34.19 4.16 -2.68
CA ALA A 172 35.60 4.55 -2.66
C ALA A 172 36.55 3.35 -2.84
N ASP A 173 36.22 2.17 -2.27
CA ASP A 173 37.11 0.99 -2.32
C ASP A 173 37.10 0.31 -3.70
N ASN A 174 35.95 0.29 -4.38
CA ASN A 174 35.83 -0.23 -5.75
C ASN A 174 36.53 0.61 -6.82
N SER A 175 37.06 1.80 -6.49
CA SER A 175 37.94 2.55 -7.40
C SER A 175 39.43 2.14 -7.27
N SER A 176 39.76 1.23 -6.34
CA SER A 176 41.14 0.91 -5.97
C SER A 176 41.63 -0.49 -6.37
N GLU A 177 40.76 -1.42 -6.79
CA GLU A 177 41.17 -2.79 -7.16
C GLU A 177 41.73 -2.82 -8.59
N VAL A 178 43.04 -2.58 -8.74
CA VAL A 178 44.13 -3.56 -8.76
C VAL A 178 43.99 -4.62 -9.86
N GLN A 179 44.79 -4.45 -10.91
CA GLN A 179 45.14 -5.51 -11.85
C GLN A 179 45.90 -6.62 -11.10
N LEU A 180 45.23 -7.73 -10.73
CA LEU A 180 45.91 -8.93 -10.25
C LEU A 180 45.94 -10.02 -11.33
N ALA A 181 47.16 -10.47 -11.61
CA ALA A 181 47.51 -11.54 -12.52
C ALA A 181 46.92 -12.91 -12.09
N PRO A 182 46.70 -13.83 -13.05
CA PRO A 182 46.10 -15.14 -12.77
C PRO A 182 47.09 -16.03 -12.01
N THR A 183 46.75 -16.39 -10.76
CA THR A 183 47.46 -17.40 -10.00
C THR A 183 46.62 -18.68 -9.94
N GLN A 184 47.24 -19.79 -10.31
CA GLN A 184 46.66 -21.13 -10.41
C GLN A 184 46.31 -21.76 -9.04
N PRO A 185 45.41 -22.77 -9.02
CA PRO A 185 44.91 -23.39 -7.80
C PRO A 185 45.86 -24.46 -7.25
N ALA A 186 46.12 -24.41 -5.95
CA ALA A 186 46.73 -25.51 -5.20
C ALA A 186 45.85 -25.89 -4.00
N GLU A 187 45.26 -27.08 -4.14
CA GLU A 187 45.21 -28.22 -3.22
C GLU A 187 44.93 -28.03 -1.72
N ALA A 188 43.96 -28.83 -1.25
CA ALA A 188 43.35 -28.84 0.07
C ALA A 188 44.21 -29.44 1.18
N THR A 189 44.06 -28.98 2.43
CA THR A 189 44.18 -29.82 3.64
C THR A 189 43.46 -29.17 4.84
N ALA A 190 42.55 -29.91 5.48
CA ALA A 190 41.92 -29.57 6.78
C ALA A 190 42.80 -30.04 7.96
N PRO A 191 42.71 -29.41 9.15
CA PRO A 191 42.14 -30.15 10.27
C PRO A 191 41.37 -29.32 11.33
N ALA A 192 40.34 -29.99 11.88
CA ALA A 192 39.95 -30.15 13.29
C ALA A 192 40.08 -29.02 14.35
N VAL A 193 38.92 -28.72 14.94
CA VAL A 193 38.61 -28.61 16.39
C VAL A 193 39.20 -27.46 17.21
N ALA A 194 38.34 -26.53 17.63
CA ALA A 194 38.43 -25.86 18.92
C ALA A 194 37.04 -25.53 19.49
N LYS A 195 36.73 -26.08 20.67
CA LYS A 195 35.63 -25.65 21.55
C LYS A 195 36.04 -24.33 22.22
N LYS A 196 35.14 -23.33 22.28
CA LYS A 196 34.79 -22.60 23.52
C LYS A 196 33.71 -21.53 23.36
N GLN A 197 32.89 -21.49 24.42
CA GLN A 197 32.09 -20.39 24.96
C GLN A 197 30.83 -19.93 24.20
N LYS A 198 29.69 -20.33 24.77
CA LYS A 198 28.35 -19.84 24.47
C LYS A 198 28.08 -18.62 25.36
N PRO A 199 27.96 -17.39 24.82
CA PRO A 199 27.44 -16.27 25.58
C PRO A 199 25.94 -16.46 25.85
N VAL A 200 25.53 -16.07 27.06
CA VAL A 200 24.14 -16.07 27.52
C VAL A 200 23.32 -15.16 26.60
N LYS A 201 22.36 -15.76 25.90
CA LYS A 201 21.41 -15.10 25.01
C LYS A 201 20.34 -14.41 25.87
N PRO A 202 20.01 -13.13 25.66
CA PRO A 202 18.85 -12.52 26.32
C PRO A 202 17.60 -13.29 25.89
N GLU A 203 16.79 -13.65 26.88
CA GLU A 203 15.54 -14.37 26.73
C GLU A 203 14.52 -13.46 26.04
N PHE A 204 14.47 -13.58 24.71
CA PHE A 204 13.38 -13.04 23.90
C PHE A 204 12.10 -13.80 24.24
N LEU A 205 11.07 -13.07 24.66
CA LEU A 205 9.71 -13.59 24.66
C LEU A 205 9.37 -14.00 23.22
N PRO A 206 8.96 -15.26 22.96
CA PRO A 206 8.51 -15.64 21.64
C PRO A 206 7.22 -14.88 21.33
N MET A 207 7.25 -14.06 20.28
CA MET A 207 6.04 -13.60 19.60
C MET A 207 5.29 -14.84 19.08
N PRO A 208 3.95 -14.84 19.09
CA PRO A 208 3.15 -15.99 18.70
C PRO A 208 3.46 -16.39 17.25
N ASN A 209 3.95 -17.62 17.10
CA ASN A 209 4.22 -18.28 15.82
C ASN A 209 2.90 -18.72 15.18
N ASP A 210 2.11 -17.80 14.66
CA ASP A 210 0.97 -18.11 13.78
C ASP A 210 0.67 -16.93 12.86
N VAL A 211 1.60 -16.61 11.95
CA VAL A 211 1.30 -15.85 10.73
C VAL A 211 2.11 -16.47 9.58
N LYS A 212 1.50 -17.47 8.93
CA LYS A 212 1.91 -17.89 7.59
C LYS A 212 1.31 -16.90 6.58
N ASP A 213 2.14 -16.50 5.62
CA ASP A 213 1.85 -15.69 4.43
C ASP A 213 1.65 -14.18 4.62
N GLY A 214 2.75 -13.44 4.41
CA GLY A 214 2.78 -11.98 4.32
C GLY A 214 3.93 -11.33 5.06
N GLN A 215 5.19 -11.70 4.77
CA GLN A 215 6.34 -10.98 5.30
C GLN A 215 6.39 -9.56 4.72
N ALA A 216 6.20 -8.56 5.58
CA ALA A 216 6.63 -7.20 5.30
C ALA A 216 8.16 -7.20 5.32
N TYR A 217 8.79 -7.16 4.15
CA TYR A 217 10.23 -6.97 4.06
C TYR A 217 10.52 -5.51 4.39
N LEU A 218 11.39 -5.28 5.39
CA LEU A 218 12.08 -4.01 5.52
C LEU A 218 13.06 -3.91 4.34
N ILE A 219 12.54 -3.51 3.18
CA ILE A 219 13.37 -3.15 2.04
C ILE A 219 13.89 -1.74 2.35
N TRP A 220 15.02 -1.70 3.05
CA TRP A 220 15.87 -0.52 3.04
C TRP A 220 16.58 -0.53 1.67
N GLU A 221 15.93 0.06 0.67
CA GLU A 221 16.54 0.34 -0.63
C GLU A 221 17.18 1.72 -0.52
N PRO A 222 18.50 1.81 -0.27
CA PRO A 222 19.20 2.99 -0.67
C PRO A 222 19.16 3.04 -2.19
N ARG A 223 19.11 4.26 -2.72
CA ARG A 223 18.81 4.61 -4.11
C ARG A 223 19.68 3.82 -5.10
N LEU A 224 19.20 2.66 -5.55
CA LEU A 224 19.75 1.89 -6.66
C LEU A 224 18.67 1.73 -7.72
N GLU A 225 19.07 2.03 -8.94
CA GLU A 225 18.27 1.83 -10.15
C GLU A 225 17.62 0.45 -10.13
N ARG A 226 16.32 0.42 -10.48
CA ARG A 226 15.45 -0.75 -10.63
C ARG A 226 16.20 -2.03 -11.04
N ILE A 227 16.52 -2.89 -10.07
CA ILE A 227 16.84 -4.31 -10.31
C ILE A 227 15.62 -5.13 -9.87
N GLU A 228 14.80 -5.54 -10.83
CA GLU A 228 13.71 -6.49 -10.58
C GLU A 228 14.29 -7.87 -10.24
N MET A 229 14.36 -8.22 -8.95
CA MET A 229 14.59 -9.60 -8.55
C MET A 229 13.30 -10.41 -8.63
N LYS A 230 13.14 -11.19 -9.71
CA LYS A 230 12.12 -12.24 -9.82
C LYS A 230 12.49 -13.41 -8.91
N PHE A 231 11.72 -13.61 -7.84
CA PHE A 231 11.84 -14.80 -7.00
C PHE A 231 10.97 -15.93 -7.55
N HIS A 232 11.62 -17.06 -7.91
CA HIS A 232 10.93 -18.32 -8.16
C HIS A 232 10.41 -18.88 -6.83
N GLN A 233 9.09 -18.80 -6.62
CA GLN A 233 8.42 -19.59 -5.58
C GLN A 233 8.48 -21.07 -5.97
N LYS A 234 9.11 -21.87 -5.10
CA LYS A 234 9.14 -23.33 -5.20
C LYS A 234 7.73 -23.85 -4.84
N PRO A 235 7.05 -24.61 -5.71
CA PRO A 235 5.69 -25.06 -5.42
C PRO A 235 5.69 -26.02 -4.22
N GLU A 236 4.91 -25.68 -3.20
CA GLU A 236 4.65 -26.54 -2.06
C GLU A 236 3.73 -27.68 -2.51
N ALA A 237 4.24 -28.91 -2.46
CA ALA A 237 3.47 -30.11 -2.78
C ALA A 237 2.38 -30.31 -1.72
N ARG A 238 1.12 -30.33 -2.17
CA ARG A 238 -0.05 -30.61 -1.34
C ARG A 238 -0.17 -32.14 -1.14
N PRO A 239 -0.44 -32.64 0.09
CA PRO A 239 -0.68 -34.06 0.35
C PRO A 239 -1.98 -34.56 -0.29
#